data_AF-A0A8C4W1B1-F1
#
_entry.id   AF-A0A8C4W1B1-F1
#
_cell.length_a   1.000
_cell.length_b   1.000
_cell.length_c   1.000
_cell.angle_alpha   90.00
_cell.angle_beta   90.00
_cell.angle_gamma   90.00
#
_symmetry.space_group_name_H-M   'P 1'
#
loop_
_entity.id
_entity.type
_entity.pdbx_description
1 polymer ?
#
loop_
_entity_poly.entity_id
_entity_poly.type
_entity_poly.pdbx_seq_one_letter_code
_entity_poly.pdbx_strand_id
1 'polypeptide(L)'
;FEGAGLSGQGSGALRKEKSRNAARSRRGKENFEFYELAKMLPLPGAITSQLDKASIVRLTISYLKMRDFLLAAVDFYPLGGPATANSASSRGFLICAQ
;
A
#
# COMPACT_ATOMS: atom_id res chain seq x y z
N PHE A 1 -40.67 0.06 52.10
CA PHE A 1 -40.18 0.94 51.03
C PHE A 1 -39.24 0.12 50.17
N GLU A 2 -39.79 -0.29 49.05
CA GLU A 2 -39.26 -1.23 48.08
C GLU A 2 -38.18 -0.55 47.22
N GLY A 3 -37.15 -1.31 46.84
CA GLY A 3 -36.49 -1.17 45.54
C GLY A 3 -35.42 -0.08 45.37
N ALA A 4 -34.18 -0.37 45.80
CA ALA A 4 -33.01 0.19 45.13
C ALA A 4 -32.63 -0.73 43.96
N GLY A 5 -33.06 -0.35 42.76
CA GLY A 5 -32.75 -1.05 41.51
C GLY A 5 -31.25 -1.12 41.26
N LEU A 6 -30.71 -2.34 41.30
CA LEU A 6 -29.35 -2.64 40.88
C LEU A 6 -29.23 -2.37 39.38
N SER A 7 -28.39 -1.37 39.09
CA SER A 7 -27.94 -0.91 37.79
C SER A 7 -27.58 -2.06 36.83
N GLY A 8 -28.40 -2.29 35.82
CA GLY A 8 -28.11 -3.10 34.64
C GLY A 8 -27.09 -2.45 33.67
N GLN A 9 -25.96 -1.96 34.18
CA GLN A 9 -24.87 -1.36 33.38
C GLN A 9 -23.60 -2.20 33.45
N GLY A 10 -23.68 -3.50 33.14
CA GLY A 10 -22.52 -4.39 33.23
C GLY A 10 -21.96 -4.88 31.89
N SER A 11 -22.81 -5.18 30.91
CA SER A 11 -22.42 -5.99 29.74
C SER A 11 -22.50 -5.24 28.41
N GLY A 12 -23.46 -4.33 28.24
CA GLY A 12 -23.57 -3.48 27.04
C GLY A 12 -22.49 -2.41 26.95
N ALA A 13 -22.10 -1.81 28.08
CA ALA A 13 -21.03 -0.83 28.16
C ALA A 13 -19.67 -1.45 27.82
N LEU A 14 -19.35 -2.64 28.36
CA LEU A 14 -18.13 -3.38 28.04
C LEU A 14 -18.05 -3.83 26.57
N ARG A 15 -19.19 -4.17 25.95
CA ARG A 15 -19.25 -4.48 24.52
C ARG A 15 -19.01 -3.25 23.64
N LYS A 16 -19.58 -2.09 24.00
CA LYS A 16 -19.32 -0.81 23.34
C LYS A 16 -17.87 -0.34 23.54
N GLU A 17 -17.33 -0.53 24.74
CA GLU A 17 -15.93 -0.27 25.10
C GLU A 17 -14.96 -1.10 24.25
N LYS A 18 -15.21 -2.42 24.10
CA LYS A 18 -14.44 -3.30 23.21
C LYS A 18 -14.49 -2.85 21.75
N SER A 19 -15.67 -2.50 21.22
CA SER A 19 -15.83 -1.99 19.86
C SER A 19 -15.06 -0.68 19.65
N ARG A 20 -15.13 0.24 20.62
CA ARG A 20 -14.38 1.50 20.63
C ARG A 20 -12.88 1.26 20.60
N ASN A 21 -12.39 0.35 21.43
CA ASN A 21 -10.96 0.03 21.49
C ASN A 21 -10.48 -0.68 20.21
N ALA A 22 -11.31 -1.55 19.63
CA ALA A 22 -11.03 -2.19 18.34
C ALA A 22 -10.94 -1.15 17.19
N ALA A 23 -11.84 -0.17 17.15
CA ALA A 23 -11.78 0.92 16.18
C ALA A 23 -10.51 1.79 16.37
N ARG A 24 -10.13 2.07 17.61
CA ARG A 24 -8.90 2.83 17.92
C ARG A 24 -7.64 2.06 17.53
N SER A 25 -7.59 0.76 17.84
CA SER A 25 -6.49 -0.12 17.45
C SER A 25 -6.31 -0.17 15.94
N ARG A 26 -7.41 -0.31 15.17
CA ARG A 26 -7.38 -0.22 13.70
C ARG A 26 -6.80 1.11 13.20
N ARG A 27 -7.29 2.23 13.72
CA ARG A 27 -6.79 3.58 13.35
C ARG A 27 -5.32 3.74 13.69
N GLY A 28 -4.88 3.23 14.85
CA GLY A 28 -3.49 3.28 15.29
C GLY A 28 -2.57 2.45 14.40
N LYS A 29 -2.98 1.22 14.06
CA LYS A 29 -2.21 0.32 13.19
C LYS A 29 -2.03 0.88 11.79
N GLU A 30 -3.11 1.37 11.20
CA GLU A 30 -3.06 2.03 9.89
C GLU A 30 -2.13 3.25 9.92
N ASN A 31 -2.21 4.09 10.97
CA ASN A 31 -1.33 5.25 11.10
C ASN A 31 0.14 4.85 11.18
N PHE A 32 0.47 3.79 11.92
CA PHE A 32 1.82 3.26 11.99
C PHE A 32 2.31 2.77 10.63
N GLU A 33 1.49 2.01 9.89
CA GLU A 33 1.85 1.53 8.55
C GLU A 33 2.07 2.68 7.57
N PHE A 34 1.27 3.75 7.64
CA PHE A 34 1.49 4.97 6.85
C PHE A 34 2.83 5.65 7.16
N TYR A 35 3.22 5.72 8.44
CA TYR A 35 4.52 6.29 8.81
C TYR A 35 5.68 5.41 8.36
N GLU A 36 5.56 4.09 8.47
CA GLU A 36 6.58 3.16 7.96
C GLU A 36 6.71 3.27 6.44
N LEU A 37 5.60 3.41 5.72
CA LEU A 37 5.60 3.69 4.28
C LEU A 37 6.35 4.98 3.97
N ALA A 38 6.07 6.06 4.71
CA ALA A 38 6.72 7.36 4.51
C ALA A 38 8.25 7.31 4.74
N LYS A 39 8.72 6.45 5.66
CA LYS A 39 10.17 6.26 5.91
C LYS A 39 10.89 5.51 4.79
N MET A 40 10.17 4.71 3.99
CA MET A 40 10.75 4.00 2.85
C MET A 40 10.93 4.88 1.62
N LEU A 41 10.34 6.08 1.59
CA LEU A 41 10.59 7.03 0.51
C LEU A 41 12.02 7.57 0.60
N PRO A 42 12.65 7.91 -0.54
CA PRO A 42 13.98 8.53 -0.59
C PRO A 42 13.91 10.00 -0.18
N LEU A 43 13.37 10.29 1.00
CA LEU A 43 13.17 11.62 1.55
C LEU A 43 13.68 11.66 3.00
N PRO A 44 14.20 12.81 3.48
CA PRO A 44 14.63 12.95 4.86
C PRO A 44 13.48 12.71 5.85
N GLY A 45 13.74 11.94 6.91
CA GLY A 45 12.76 11.61 7.95
C GLY A 45 12.06 12.82 8.61
N ALA A 46 12.73 13.97 8.63
CA ALA A 46 12.18 15.23 9.15
C ALA A 46 11.05 15.82 8.31
N ILE A 47 10.99 15.48 7.01
CA ILE A 47 9.97 15.94 6.07
C ILE A 47 8.87 14.89 5.97
N THR A 48 9.23 13.61 5.99
CA THR A 48 8.26 12.51 5.89
C THR A 48 7.35 12.39 7.11
N SER A 49 7.80 12.86 8.28
CA SER A 49 6.98 12.95 9.50
C SER A 49 5.89 14.02 9.45
N GLN A 50 6.06 15.06 8.61
CA GLN A 50 5.12 16.17 8.46
C GLN A 50 4.15 15.98 7.28
N LEU A 51 4.33 14.94 6.48
CA LEU A 51 3.46 14.65 5.34
C LEU A 51 2.07 14.18 5.79
N ASP A 52 1.05 14.71 5.14
CA ASP A 52 -0.31 14.20 5.29
C ASP A 52 -0.46 12.82 4.63
N LYS A 53 -1.42 12.02 5.12
CA LYS A 53 -1.68 10.65 4.63
C LYS A 53 -1.88 10.57 3.12
N ALA A 54 -2.55 11.56 2.52
CA ALA A 54 -2.82 11.55 1.08
C ALA A 54 -1.54 11.86 0.27
N SER A 55 -0.71 12.76 0.75
CA SER A 55 0.58 13.07 0.15
C SER A 55 1.56 11.90 0.25
N ILE A 56 1.59 11.15 1.37
CA ILE A 56 2.39 9.91 1.48
C ILE A 56 2.00 8.94 0.36
N VAL A 57 0.71 8.69 0.15
CA VAL A 57 0.22 7.79 -0.92
C VAL A 57 0.60 8.31 -2.30
N ARG A 58 0.33 9.59 -2.58
CA ARG A 58 0.62 10.20 -3.89
C ARG A 58 2.10 10.13 -4.24
N LEU A 59 2.98 10.47 -3.29
CA LEU A 59 4.42 10.41 -3.48
C LEU A 59 4.92 8.97 -3.64
N THR A 60 4.39 8.03 -2.87
CA THR A 60 4.74 6.60 -3.02
C THR A 60 4.40 6.09 -4.43
N ILE A 61 3.19 6.37 -4.91
CA ILE A 61 2.76 5.96 -6.25
C ILE A 61 3.64 6.60 -7.31
N SER A 62 3.87 7.91 -7.22
CA SER A 62 4.75 8.61 -8.17
C SER A 62 6.18 8.06 -8.14
N TYR A 63 6.69 7.68 -6.97
CA TYR A 63 8.02 7.08 -6.83
C TYR A 63 8.11 5.71 -7.51
N LEU A 64 7.14 4.83 -7.30
CA LEU A 64 7.09 3.52 -7.96
C LEU A 64 6.98 3.67 -9.49
N LYS A 65 6.07 4.53 -9.96
CA LYS A 65 5.92 4.80 -11.40
C LYS A 65 7.22 5.35 -12.00
N MET A 66 7.85 6.32 -11.35
CA MET A 66 9.12 6.88 -11.81
C MET A 66 10.21 5.80 -11.85
N ARG A 67 10.28 4.93 -10.85
CA ARG A 67 11.23 3.81 -10.84
C ARG A 67 10.99 2.86 -12.00
N ASP A 68 9.74 2.50 -12.29
CA ASP A 68 9.40 1.64 -13.44
C ASP A 68 9.75 2.32 -14.76
N PHE A 69 9.45 3.62 -14.90
CA PHE A 69 9.83 4.40 -16.08
C PHE A 69 11.35 4.51 -16.23
N LEU A 70 12.09 4.71 -15.14
CA LEU A 70 13.54 4.78 -15.17
C LEU A 70 14.16 3.43 -15.49
N LEU A 71 13.63 2.32 -14.96
CA LEU A 71 14.11 0.97 -15.29
C LEU A 71 13.82 0.64 -16.77
N ALA A 72 12.59 0.87 -17.24
CA ALA A 72 12.23 0.68 -18.64
C ALA A 72 13.00 1.64 -19.58
N ALA A 73 13.28 2.86 -19.13
CA ALA A 73 14.11 3.79 -19.88
C ALA A 73 15.58 3.34 -19.87
N VAL A 74 16.10 2.76 -18.79
CA VAL A 74 17.47 2.23 -18.72
C VAL A 74 17.62 0.98 -19.60
N ASP A 75 16.58 0.15 -19.74
CA ASP A 75 16.53 -0.90 -20.77
C ASP A 75 16.57 -0.31 -22.20
N PHE A 76 16.12 0.93 -22.36
CA PHE A 76 16.14 1.69 -23.63
C PHE A 76 17.37 2.61 -23.80
N TYR A 77 18.12 2.95 -22.73
CA TYR A 77 19.37 3.70 -22.77
C TYR A 77 20.52 2.71 -22.93
N PRO A 78 20.97 2.41 -24.16
CA PRO A 78 21.95 1.38 -24.41
C PRO A 78 23.33 1.99 -24.18
N LEU A 79 23.85 1.94 -22.96
CA LEU A 79 25.29 1.93 -22.72
C LEU A 79 25.82 0.48 -22.74
N GLY A 80 25.44 -0.28 -23.78
CA GLY A 80 25.83 -1.69 -23.88
C GLY A 80 25.12 -2.54 -24.95
N GLY A 81 25.04 -2.05 -26.19
CA GLY A 81 24.97 -2.87 -27.42
C GLY A 81 23.69 -3.70 -27.74
N PRO A 82 23.26 -3.79 -29.01
CA PRO A 82 22.27 -4.77 -29.44
C PRO A 82 22.93 -6.14 -29.60
N ALA A 83 22.87 -6.99 -28.56
CA ALA A 83 23.28 -8.38 -28.66
C ALA A 83 22.15 -9.24 -29.25
N THR A 84 22.21 -9.34 -30.57
CA THR A 84 21.78 -10.47 -31.42
C THR A 84 20.33 -10.94 -31.30
N ALA A 85 19.56 -10.57 -32.33
CA ALA A 85 18.51 -11.41 -32.87
C ALA A 85 18.98 -12.87 -32.93
N ASN A 86 18.21 -13.78 -32.32
CA ASN A 86 18.24 -15.18 -32.71
C ASN A 86 16.82 -15.70 -32.87
N SER A 87 16.59 -16.13 -34.10
CA SER A 87 15.40 -16.78 -34.65
C SER A 87 15.22 -18.18 -34.06
N ALA A 88 13.97 -18.51 -33.70
CA ALA A 88 13.41 -19.86 -33.78
C ALA A 88 11.87 -19.70 -33.79
N SER A 89 11.24 -19.43 -34.93
CA SER A 89 10.70 -20.42 -35.89
C SER A 89 10.13 -21.71 -35.28
N SER A 90 8.86 -21.92 -35.60
CA SER A 90 8.17 -23.21 -35.82
C SER A 90 7.50 -23.91 -34.64
N ARG A 91 6.17 -23.73 -34.58
CA ARG A 91 5.09 -24.75 -34.62
C ARG A 91 3.79 -24.02 -34.26
N GLY A 92 2.98 -23.59 -35.22
CA GLY A 92 2.04 -24.48 -35.90
C GLY A 92 0.69 -24.44 -35.16
N PHE A 93 -0.17 -23.47 -35.51
CA PHE A 93 -1.61 -23.56 -35.27
C PHE A 93 -2.33 -23.05 -36.52
N LEU A 94 -2.31 -23.93 -37.52
CA LEU A 94 -3.26 -23.94 -38.61
C LEU A 94 -4.61 -24.38 -38.02
N ILE A 95 -5.59 -23.48 -37.85
CA ILE A 95 -7.01 -23.83 -37.89
C ILE A 95 -7.91 -22.63 -38.21
N CYS A 96 -8.77 -22.86 -39.21
CA CYS A 96 -10.04 -22.21 -39.54
C CYS A 96 -10.07 -20.77 -40.06
N ALA A 97 -9.92 -20.64 -41.38
CA ALA A 97 -10.76 -19.75 -42.19
C ALA A 97 -10.83 -20.26 -43.65
N GLN A 98 -11.64 -21.29 -43.91
CA GLN A 98 -12.43 -21.47 -45.13
C GLN A 98 -13.47 -22.58 -44.91
#